data_AF-A0A8X6M5C8-F1
#
_entry.id   AF-A0A8X6M5C8-F1
#
_cell.length_a   1.000
_cell.length_b   1.000
_cell.length_c   1.000
_cell.angle_alpha   90.00
_cell.angle_beta   90.00
_cell.angle_gamma   90.00
#
_symmetry.space_group_name_H-M   'P 1'
#
loop_
_entity.id
_entity.type
_entity.pdbx_description
1 polymer ?
#
loop_
_entity_poly.entity_id
_entity_poly.type
_entity_poly.pdbx_seq_one_letter_code
_entity_poly.pdbx_strand_id
1 'polypeptide(L)'
;MQLPPVRGNQVFDQPSRFVPATHLWRSFSLIELTENMRQQGSTTFKDLLNALRIGELQSEHFAILMNRLNKEPTGEFVMEKALRIYPTNQQVYNHNKTVLEHFRARGVTINKIIAQDSLVDSTRKNDSIDLNNIIPSDINKTGGLPKKLEIFVGAKLMLRYNVDVSKGLVNGAIGHITEIIWP
;
A
#
# COMPACT_ATOMS: atom_id res chain seq x y z
N MET A 1 -9.34 -2.06 -16.89
CA MET A 1 -9.00 -3.27 -16.12
C MET A 1 -8.17 -2.86 -14.91
N GLN A 2 -7.84 -3.78 -14.01
CA GLN A 2 -7.03 -3.49 -12.81
C GLN A 2 -5.57 -3.91 -13.01
N LEU A 3 -4.75 -3.77 -11.97
CA LEU A 3 -3.33 -4.11 -11.99
C LEU A 3 -3.13 -5.62 -12.26
N PRO A 4 -2.11 -6.00 -13.06
CA PRO A 4 -1.75 -7.40 -13.26
C PRO A 4 -1.07 -8.00 -12.02
N PRO A 5 -0.96 -9.34 -11.93
CA PRO A 5 -0.19 -10.01 -10.89
C PRO A 5 1.26 -9.52 -10.80
N VAL A 6 1.78 -9.37 -9.58
CA VAL A 6 3.17 -8.96 -9.37
C VAL A 6 4.11 -10.11 -9.73
N ARG A 7 4.92 -9.92 -10.78
CA ARG A 7 5.89 -10.91 -11.29
C ARG A 7 5.27 -12.30 -11.54
N GLY A 8 4.00 -12.33 -11.98
CA GLY A 8 3.26 -13.55 -12.28
C GLY A 8 2.47 -13.43 -13.57
N ASN A 9 2.01 -14.56 -14.08
CA ASN A 9 1.08 -14.62 -15.21
C ASN A 9 -0.35 -14.36 -14.75
N GLN A 10 -1.24 -13.96 -15.65
CA GLN A 10 -2.64 -13.79 -15.30
C GLN A 10 -3.24 -15.13 -14.89
N VAL A 11 -4.23 -15.10 -14.01
CA VAL A 11 -4.90 -16.32 -13.52
C VAL A 11 -5.57 -17.13 -14.65
N PHE A 12 -5.92 -16.45 -15.73
CA PHE A 12 -6.51 -17.04 -16.94
C PHE A 12 -5.47 -17.55 -17.94
N ASP A 13 -4.18 -17.30 -17.73
CA ASP A 13 -3.10 -17.83 -18.56
C ASP A 13 -2.69 -19.22 -18.07
N GLN A 14 -2.74 -20.23 -18.94
CA GLN A 14 -2.20 -21.54 -18.62
C GLN A 14 -0.66 -21.51 -18.66
N PRO A 15 0.04 -21.88 -17.56
CA PRO A 15 1.49 -21.94 -17.58
C PRO A 15 1.99 -22.96 -18.62
N SER A 16 3.04 -22.62 -19.36
CA SER A 16 3.58 -23.47 -20.44
C SER A 16 3.91 -24.90 -20.00
N ARG A 17 4.35 -25.08 -18.74
CA ARG A 17 4.64 -26.39 -18.13
C ARG A 17 3.40 -27.27 -17.88
N PHE A 18 2.20 -26.70 -17.93
CA PHE A 18 0.94 -27.39 -17.66
C PHE A 18 0.03 -27.47 -18.89
N VAL A 19 0.54 -27.20 -20.11
CA VAL A 19 -0.22 -27.29 -21.36
C VAL A 19 -0.95 -28.64 -21.53
N PRO A 20 -0.36 -29.81 -21.19
CA PRO A 20 -1.06 -31.09 -21.31
C PRO A 20 -2.20 -31.30 -20.30
N ALA A 21 -2.25 -30.50 -19.23
CA ALA A 21 -3.26 -30.62 -18.19
C ALA A 21 -4.54 -29.85 -18.54
N THR A 22 -5.64 -30.20 -17.89
CA THR A 22 -6.91 -29.49 -18.02
C THR A 22 -6.75 -28.01 -17.64
N HIS A 23 -7.21 -27.12 -18.51
CA HIS A 23 -7.17 -25.68 -18.27
C HIS A 23 -8.28 -25.27 -17.29
N LEU A 24 -7.97 -25.26 -15.99
CA LEU A 24 -8.96 -25.03 -14.92
C LEU A 24 -9.79 -23.75 -15.11
N TRP A 25 -9.17 -22.63 -15.51
CA TRP A 25 -9.88 -21.37 -15.74
C TRP A 25 -11.04 -21.50 -16.75
N ARG A 26 -10.88 -22.36 -17.78
CA ARG A 26 -11.92 -22.59 -18.81
C ARG A 26 -13.09 -23.43 -18.30
N SER A 27 -13.01 -23.96 -17.09
CA SER A 27 -14.11 -24.72 -16.46
C SER A 27 -15.13 -23.81 -15.78
N PHE A 28 -14.84 -22.52 -15.61
CA PHE A 28 -15.75 -21.54 -15.03
C PHE A 28 -16.64 -20.89 -16.08
N SER A 29 -17.85 -20.50 -15.68
CA SER A 29 -18.74 -19.64 -16.48
C SER A 29 -18.55 -18.17 -16.09
N LEU A 30 -18.51 -17.29 -17.08
CA LEU A 30 -18.41 -15.85 -16.86
C LEU A 30 -19.80 -15.26 -16.55
N ILE A 31 -19.88 -14.47 -15.48
CA ILE A 31 -21.03 -13.60 -15.19
C ILE A 31 -20.49 -12.17 -15.10
N GLU A 32 -20.95 -11.29 -15.98
CA GLU A 32 -20.54 -9.89 -15.99
C GLU A 32 -21.56 -9.02 -15.24
N LEU A 33 -21.06 -8.16 -14.34
CA LEU A 33 -21.84 -7.13 -13.68
C LEU A 33 -21.69 -5.82 -14.45
N THR A 34 -22.81 -5.20 -14.82
CA THR A 34 -22.84 -4.00 -15.67
C THR A 34 -23.13 -2.72 -14.90
N GLU A 35 -23.62 -2.81 -13.67
CA GLU A 35 -24.01 -1.64 -12.88
C GLU A 35 -22.90 -1.18 -11.91
N ASN A 36 -22.49 0.09 -12.06
CA ASN A 36 -21.56 0.72 -11.13
C ASN A 36 -22.31 1.30 -9.91
N MET A 37 -22.18 0.61 -8.77
CA MET A 37 -22.76 1.00 -7.48
C MET A 37 -21.89 2.00 -6.69
N ARG A 38 -20.58 2.06 -6.96
CA ARG A 38 -19.63 2.86 -6.15
C ARG A 38 -19.71 4.35 -6.45
N GLN A 39 -19.91 4.73 -7.72
CA GLN A 39 -20.02 6.12 -8.16
C GLN A 39 -21.48 6.52 -8.42
N GLN A 40 -22.44 5.93 -7.71
CA GLN A 40 -23.84 6.31 -7.82
C GLN A 40 -24.04 7.81 -7.58
N GLY A 41 -24.84 8.46 -8.42
CA GLY A 41 -25.09 9.90 -8.37
C GLY A 41 -24.26 10.77 -9.32
N SER A 42 -23.27 10.23 -10.03
CA SER A 42 -22.53 10.98 -11.06
C SER A 42 -22.32 10.17 -12.34
N THR A 43 -23.14 10.44 -13.36
CA THR A 43 -23.00 9.84 -14.70
C THR A 43 -21.65 10.20 -15.32
N THR A 44 -21.27 11.49 -15.26
CA THR A 44 -19.99 11.98 -15.78
C THR A 44 -18.77 11.27 -15.18
N PHE A 45 -18.77 11.02 -13.87
CA PHE A 45 -17.63 10.33 -13.25
C PHE A 45 -17.60 8.84 -13.60
N LYS A 46 -18.76 8.19 -13.69
CA LYS A 46 -18.87 6.80 -14.15
C LYS A 46 -18.34 6.65 -15.57
N ASP A 47 -18.76 7.52 -16.49
CA ASP A 47 -18.36 7.48 -17.89
C ASP A 47 -16.85 7.67 -18.06
N LEU A 48 -16.29 8.66 -17.35
CA LEU A 48 -14.85 8.90 -17.32
C LEU A 48 -14.06 7.68 -16.83
N LEU A 49 -14.50 7.03 -15.74
CA LEU A 49 -13.83 5.84 -15.21
C LEU A 49 -13.98 4.62 -16.14
N ASN A 50 -15.11 4.48 -16.81
CA ASN A 50 -15.36 3.42 -17.78
C ASN A 50 -14.48 3.59 -19.03
N ALA A 51 -14.32 4.82 -19.52
CA ALA A 51 -13.39 5.15 -20.61
C ALA A 51 -11.94 4.89 -20.20
N LEU A 52 -11.54 5.33 -19.01
CA LEU A 52 -10.20 5.07 -18.44
C LEU A 52 -9.93 3.56 -18.32
N ARG A 53 -10.94 2.76 -17.95
CA ARG A 53 -10.83 1.30 -17.77
C ARG A 53 -10.35 0.61 -19.05
N ILE A 54 -10.79 1.04 -20.22
CA ILE A 54 -10.48 0.42 -21.52
C ILE A 54 -9.46 1.22 -22.34
N GLY A 55 -9.07 2.41 -21.87
CA GLY A 55 -8.09 3.27 -22.55
C GLY A 55 -8.67 4.19 -23.61
N GLU A 56 -9.99 4.40 -23.63
CA GLU A 56 -10.70 5.18 -24.66
C GLU A 56 -11.10 6.58 -24.15
N LEU A 57 -10.13 7.31 -23.59
CA LEU A 57 -10.37 8.68 -23.09
C LEU A 57 -10.58 9.66 -24.25
N GLN A 58 -11.61 10.50 -24.12
CA GLN A 58 -11.96 11.57 -25.06
C GLN A 58 -11.51 12.93 -24.52
N SER A 59 -11.46 13.96 -25.37
CA SER A 59 -11.02 15.31 -25.00
C SER A 59 -11.75 15.89 -23.80
N GLU A 60 -13.05 15.62 -23.68
CA GLU A 60 -13.89 15.98 -22.53
C GLU A 60 -13.47 15.30 -21.23
N HIS A 61 -13.08 14.02 -21.28
CA HIS A 61 -12.53 13.31 -20.12
C HIS A 61 -11.21 13.94 -19.65
N PHE A 62 -10.33 14.30 -20.58
CA PHE A 62 -9.09 15.00 -20.26
C PHE A 62 -9.34 16.37 -19.64
N ALA A 63 -10.28 17.15 -20.18
CA ALA A 63 -10.64 18.45 -19.60
C ALA A 63 -11.08 18.33 -18.13
N ILE A 64 -11.88 17.31 -17.81
CA ILE A 64 -12.30 17.02 -16.42
C ILE A 64 -11.09 16.70 -15.54
N LEU A 65 -10.20 15.80 -15.98
CA LEU A 65 -9.01 15.42 -15.21
C LEU A 65 -8.08 16.61 -14.98
N MET A 66 -7.84 17.41 -16.03
CA MET A 66 -6.97 18.58 -15.96
C MET A 66 -7.54 19.67 -15.05
N ASN A 67 -8.87 19.84 -15.02
CA ASN A 67 -9.55 20.74 -14.07
C ASN A 67 -9.45 20.27 -12.60
N ARG A 68 -8.99 19.05 -12.35
CA ARG A 68 -8.75 18.51 -11.00
C ARG A 68 -7.26 18.43 -10.65
N LEU A 69 -6.39 18.85 -11.58
CA LEU A 69 -4.96 18.91 -11.33
C LEU A 69 -4.66 20.04 -10.35
N ASN A 70 -4.25 19.67 -9.14
CA ASN A 70 -3.64 20.64 -8.24
C ASN A 70 -2.17 20.80 -8.61
N LYS A 71 -1.83 21.95 -9.22
CA LYS A 71 -0.47 22.27 -9.68
C LYS A 71 0.49 22.55 -8.52
N GLU A 72 -0.03 23.01 -7.39
CA GLU A 72 0.75 23.30 -6.19
C GLU A 72 0.10 22.60 -5.00
N PRO A 73 0.33 21.27 -4.84
CA PRO A 73 -0.20 20.53 -3.72
C PRO A 73 0.50 21.01 -2.44
N THR A 74 -0.02 22.07 -1.84
CA THR A 74 0.43 22.65 -0.58
C THR A 74 -0.70 22.64 0.45
N GLY A 75 -0.34 22.79 1.72
CA GLY A 75 -1.29 22.95 2.82
C GLY A 75 -1.74 21.68 3.54
N GLU A 76 -2.56 21.88 4.56
CA GLU A 76 -2.98 20.86 5.54
C GLU A 76 -3.76 19.71 4.89
N PHE A 77 -4.63 19.99 3.90
CA PHE A 77 -5.39 18.94 3.21
C PHE A 77 -4.48 17.93 2.51
N VAL A 78 -3.37 18.43 1.95
CA VAL A 78 -2.41 17.63 1.21
C VAL A 78 -1.63 16.67 2.10
N MET A 79 -1.34 17.10 3.32
CA MET A 79 -0.48 16.39 4.29
C MET A 79 -1.27 15.56 5.29
N GLU A 80 -2.43 16.03 5.73
CA GLU A 80 -3.14 15.46 6.89
C GLU A 80 -4.44 14.73 6.50
N LYS A 81 -5.16 15.20 5.48
CA LYS A 81 -6.55 14.75 5.22
C LYS A 81 -6.66 13.72 4.09
N ALA A 82 -5.94 13.89 3.00
CA ALA A 82 -6.07 13.01 1.83
C ALA A 82 -5.15 11.78 1.87
N LEU A 83 -5.68 10.60 1.53
CA LEU A 83 -4.85 9.43 1.23
C LEU A 83 -4.14 9.65 -0.12
N ARG A 84 -2.82 9.46 -0.15
CA ARG A 84 -2.02 9.58 -1.37
C ARG A 84 -1.67 8.21 -1.95
N ILE A 85 -1.90 8.07 -3.25
CA ILE A 85 -1.55 6.87 -4.01
C ILE A 85 -0.40 7.25 -4.94
N TYR A 86 0.67 6.47 -4.91
CA TYR A 86 1.85 6.63 -5.76
C TYR A 86 2.16 5.34 -6.50
N PRO A 87 2.81 5.41 -7.67
CA PRO A 87 3.15 4.22 -8.44
C PRO A 87 4.31 3.41 -7.83
N THR A 88 5.11 3.99 -6.93
CA THR A 88 6.25 3.28 -6.31
C THR A 88 6.27 3.42 -4.79
N ASN A 89 6.78 2.38 -4.11
CA ASN A 89 7.00 2.40 -2.67
C ASN A 89 7.97 3.49 -2.23
N GLN A 90 8.97 3.83 -3.07
CA GLN A 90 9.92 4.89 -2.77
C GLN A 90 9.23 6.26 -2.69
N GLN A 91 8.28 6.54 -3.59
CA GLN A 91 7.50 7.77 -3.54
C GLN A 91 6.56 7.81 -2.33
N VAL A 92 5.93 6.67 -1.98
CA VAL A 92 5.15 6.55 -0.73
C VAL A 92 6.04 6.85 0.49
N TYR A 93 7.23 6.25 0.55
CA TYR A 93 8.18 6.46 1.64
C TYR A 93 8.59 7.94 1.74
N ASN A 94 8.95 8.56 0.62
CA ASN A 94 9.34 9.97 0.58
C ASN A 94 8.19 10.87 1.06
N HIS A 95 6.96 10.64 0.61
CA HIS A 95 5.80 11.40 1.05
C HIS A 95 5.57 11.25 2.56
N ASN A 96 5.56 10.01 3.07
CA ASN A 96 5.40 9.75 4.51
C ASN A 96 6.51 10.40 5.33
N LYS A 97 7.75 10.42 4.82
CA LYS A 97 8.87 11.14 5.43
C LYS A 97 8.62 12.65 5.49
N THR A 98 8.11 13.25 4.42
CA THR A 98 7.76 14.68 4.43
C THR A 98 6.63 14.99 5.41
N VAL A 99 5.65 14.09 5.57
CA VAL A 99 4.60 14.24 6.60
C VAL A 99 5.21 14.21 8.00
N LEU A 100 6.13 13.28 8.28
CA LEU A 100 6.85 13.23 9.56
C LEU A 100 7.68 14.51 9.80
N GLU A 101 8.38 15.01 8.78
CA GLU A 101 9.14 16.26 8.84
C GLU A 101 8.25 17.48 9.08
N HIS A 102 7.06 17.53 8.45
CA HIS A 102 6.06 18.57 8.66
C HIS A 102 5.60 18.66 10.12
N PHE A 103 5.23 17.52 10.72
CA PHE A 103 4.82 17.48 12.13
C PHE A 103 5.98 17.75 13.08
N ARG A 104 7.20 17.26 12.77
CA ARG A 104 8.41 17.56 13.54
C ARG A 104 8.70 19.07 13.58
N ALA A 105 8.56 19.77 12.45
CA ALA A 105 8.76 21.22 12.37
C ALA A 105 7.74 22.03 13.20
N ARG A 106 6.56 21.45 13.48
CA ARG A 106 5.51 22.03 14.33
C ARG A 106 5.66 21.67 15.82
N GLY A 107 6.76 21.03 16.20
CA GLY A 107 7.04 20.66 17.58
C GLY A 107 6.32 19.39 18.06
N VAL A 108 5.73 18.60 17.16
CA VAL A 108 5.14 17.31 17.54
C VAL A 108 6.23 16.31 17.88
N THR A 109 6.09 15.64 19.01
CA THR A 109 7.01 14.59 19.45
C THR A 109 6.91 13.37 18.55
N ILE A 110 7.98 13.10 17.79
CA ILE A 110 8.11 11.90 16.96
C ILE A 110 8.83 10.82 17.77
N ASN A 111 8.13 9.73 18.05
CA ASN A 111 8.68 8.55 18.70
C ASN A 111 9.33 7.63 17.67
N LYS A 112 10.48 7.08 18.02
CA LYS A 112 11.25 6.16 17.16
C LYS A 112 11.28 4.79 17.81
N ILE A 113 10.70 3.81 17.12
CA ILE A 113 10.79 2.39 17.47
C ILE A 113 11.89 1.77 16.62
N ILE A 114 12.82 1.08 17.27
CA ILE A 114 13.93 0.36 16.61
C ILE A 114 13.63 -1.13 16.70
N ALA A 115 13.72 -1.83 15.57
CA ALA A 115 13.56 -3.27 15.53
C ALA A 115 14.63 -3.97 16.38
N GLN A 116 14.23 -5.03 17.07
CA GLN A 116 15.13 -5.92 17.78
C GLN A 116 15.17 -7.24 17.04
N ASP A 117 16.31 -7.54 16.44
CA ASP A 117 16.50 -8.75 15.65
C ASP A 117 17.36 -9.74 16.43
N SER A 118 17.00 -11.03 16.36
CA SER A 118 17.75 -12.10 17.01
C SER A 118 17.78 -13.36 16.14
N LEU A 119 18.84 -14.15 16.29
CA LEU A 119 18.96 -15.46 15.66
C LEU A 119 18.48 -16.52 16.65
N VAL A 120 17.49 -17.31 16.27
CA VAL A 120 16.86 -18.29 17.17
C VAL A 120 17.67 -19.59 17.28
N ASP A 121 18.71 -19.79 16.46
CA ASP A 121 19.36 -21.12 16.35
C ASP A 121 20.86 -21.10 15.99
N SER A 122 21.64 -20.19 16.58
CA SER A 122 23.10 -20.27 16.45
C SER A 122 23.68 -21.24 17.48
N THR A 123 23.97 -22.46 17.06
CA THR A 123 24.92 -23.40 17.72
C THR A 123 26.35 -22.83 17.83
N ARG A 124 26.57 -21.57 17.42
CA ARG A 124 27.85 -20.87 17.44
C ARG A 124 27.78 -19.78 18.52
N LYS A 125 28.76 -19.77 19.43
CA LYS A 125 28.98 -18.68 20.40
C LYS A 125 29.05 -17.36 19.64
N ASN A 126 28.16 -16.44 19.98
CA ASN A 126 27.67 -15.39 19.08
C ASN A 126 28.18 -13.99 19.46
N ASP A 127 29.40 -13.88 20.00
CA ASP A 127 29.90 -12.61 20.54
C ASP A 127 30.45 -11.66 19.46
N SER A 128 30.46 -12.04 18.17
CA SER A 128 31.06 -11.24 17.10
C SER A 128 30.30 -11.23 15.77
N ILE A 129 29.01 -11.60 15.74
CA ILE A 129 28.22 -11.56 14.51
C ILE A 129 27.54 -10.19 14.39
N ASP A 130 27.96 -9.40 13.39
CA ASP A 130 27.22 -8.21 12.98
C ASP A 130 25.94 -8.61 12.25
N LEU A 131 24.83 -8.59 13.00
CA LEU A 131 23.48 -8.89 12.50
C LEU A 131 23.08 -8.02 11.30
N ASN A 132 23.67 -6.82 11.13
CA ASN A 132 23.38 -5.96 9.98
C ASN A 132 23.85 -6.56 8.66
N ASN A 133 24.81 -7.48 8.68
CA ASN A 133 25.30 -8.18 7.48
C ASN A 133 24.47 -9.43 7.15
N ILE A 134 23.65 -9.89 8.09
CA ILE A 134 22.80 -11.08 7.92
C ILE A 134 21.37 -10.68 7.57
N ILE A 135 20.84 -9.66 8.24
CA ILE A 135 19.47 -9.23 8.06
C ILE A 135 19.37 -8.34 6.82
N PRO A 136 18.54 -8.72 5.84
CA PRO A 136 18.38 -7.91 4.64
C PRO A 136 17.88 -6.50 4.97
N SER A 137 18.41 -5.50 4.27
CA SER A 137 17.91 -4.12 4.32
C SER A 137 16.58 -3.95 3.58
N ASP A 138 16.27 -4.86 2.65
CA ASP A 138 15.01 -4.87 1.90
C ASP A 138 13.86 -5.34 2.79
N ILE A 139 12.92 -4.43 3.04
CA ILE A 139 11.72 -4.68 3.87
C ILE A 139 10.87 -5.86 3.37
N ASN A 140 10.91 -6.17 2.07
CA ASN A 140 10.17 -7.31 1.52
C ASN A 140 10.79 -8.65 1.92
N LYS A 141 12.05 -8.64 2.36
CA LYS A 141 12.77 -9.81 2.88
C LYS A 141 12.73 -9.90 4.41
N THR A 142 12.11 -8.94 5.08
CA THR A 142 11.90 -8.90 6.55
C THR A 142 10.43 -9.02 6.93
N GLY A 143 9.61 -9.66 6.08
CA GLY A 143 8.17 -9.83 6.33
C GLY A 143 7.38 -8.51 6.34
N GLY A 144 7.91 -7.45 5.74
CA GLY A 144 7.27 -6.14 5.73
C GLY A 144 7.57 -5.29 6.97
N LEU A 145 8.51 -5.70 7.83
CA LEU A 145 8.87 -4.97 9.06
C LEU A 145 10.06 -4.04 8.83
N PRO A 146 9.92 -2.73 9.07
CA PRO A 146 11.03 -1.79 8.92
C PRO A 146 11.97 -1.86 10.13
N LYS A 147 13.27 -1.65 9.90
CA LYS A 147 14.30 -1.54 10.95
C LYS A 147 14.05 -0.39 11.93
N LYS A 148 13.44 0.69 11.43
CA LYS A 148 13.08 1.90 12.19
C LYS A 148 11.66 2.28 11.80
N LEU A 149 10.82 2.50 12.80
CA LEU A 149 9.48 3.05 12.63
C LEU A 149 9.38 4.37 13.38
N GLU A 150 9.00 5.44 12.69
CA GLU A 150 8.73 6.75 13.29
C GLU A 150 7.23 7.00 13.32
N ILE A 151 6.72 7.34 14.50
CA ILE A 151 5.29 7.53 14.77
C ILE A 151 5.07 8.71 15.71
N PHE A 152 3.84 9.24 15.72
CA PHE A 152 3.42 10.29 16.63
C PHE A 152 1.92 10.17 16.92
N VAL A 153 1.44 10.80 17.99
CA VAL A 153 0.01 10.85 18.31
C VAL A 153 -0.73 11.59 17.20
N GLY A 154 -1.75 10.95 16.62
CA GLY A 154 -2.49 11.41 15.45
C GLY A 154 -2.01 10.82 14.12
N ALA A 155 -0.88 10.11 14.10
CA ALA A 155 -0.38 9.49 12.87
C ALA A 155 -1.35 8.41 12.35
N LYS A 156 -1.62 8.43 11.04
CA LYS A 156 -2.38 7.41 10.34
C LYS A 156 -1.49 6.21 10.01
N LEU A 157 -1.93 5.01 10.35
CA LEU A 157 -1.18 3.77 10.18
C LEU A 157 -1.98 2.75 9.38
N MET A 158 -1.29 1.72 8.90
CA MET A 158 -1.91 0.52 8.35
C MET A 158 -1.27 -0.71 8.98
N LEU A 159 -2.08 -1.67 9.43
CA LEU A 159 -1.60 -2.97 9.87
C LEU A 159 -1.00 -3.74 8.67
N ARG A 160 0.16 -4.36 8.89
CA ARG A 160 0.90 -5.11 7.87
C ARG A 160 0.77 -6.63 7.99
N TYR A 161 0.13 -7.10 9.05
CA TYR A 161 -0.09 -8.51 9.32
C TYR A 161 -1.44 -8.69 10.03
N ASN A 162 -1.94 -9.92 10.03
CA ASN A 162 -3.18 -10.27 10.72
C ASN A 162 -2.90 -10.46 12.21
N VAL A 163 -3.54 -9.66 13.04
CA VAL A 163 -3.47 -9.77 14.51
C VAL A 163 -4.64 -10.59 15.03
N ASP A 164 -5.85 -10.17 14.68
CA ASP A 164 -7.10 -10.80 15.11
C ASP A 164 -8.17 -10.59 14.03
N VAL A 165 -8.41 -11.63 13.23
CA VAL A 165 -9.35 -11.59 12.11
C VAL A 165 -10.80 -11.40 12.61
N SER A 166 -11.13 -11.96 13.78
CA SER A 166 -12.49 -11.87 14.34
C SER A 166 -12.87 -10.44 14.73
N LYS A 167 -11.87 -9.64 15.12
CA LYS A 167 -12.02 -8.23 15.47
C LYS A 167 -11.74 -7.28 14.30
N GLY A 168 -11.49 -7.80 13.09
CA GLY A 168 -11.15 -7.00 11.92
C GLY A 168 -9.74 -6.39 11.96
N LEU A 169 -8.86 -6.85 12.85
CA LEU A 169 -7.45 -6.43 12.93
C LEU A 169 -6.63 -7.24 11.91
N VAL A 170 -6.84 -6.92 10.64
CA VAL A 170 -6.25 -7.62 9.49
C VAL A 170 -5.23 -6.76 8.76
N ASN A 171 -4.38 -7.38 7.94
CA ASN A 171 -3.50 -6.67 7.02
C ASN A 171 -4.32 -5.72 6.13
N GLY A 172 -3.94 -4.44 6.10
CA GLY A 172 -4.68 -3.39 5.39
C GLY A 172 -5.63 -2.57 6.27
N ALA A 173 -5.89 -2.97 7.52
CA ALA A 173 -6.70 -2.17 8.44
C ALA A 173 -6.00 -0.83 8.74
N ILE A 174 -6.73 0.28 8.61
CA ILE A 174 -6.21 1.64 8.79
C ILE A 174 -6.74 2.22 10.10
N GLY A 175 -5.88 2.91 10.85
CA GLY A 175 -6.25 3.58 12.10
C GLY A 175 -5.39 4.82 12.37
N HIS A 176 -5.65 5.48 13.49
CA HIS A 176 -4.87 6.61 13.98
C HIS A 176 -4.34 6.31 15.38
N ILE A 177 -3.13 6.78 15.68
CA ILE A 177 -2.58 6.69 17.04
C ILE A 177 -3.29 7.69 17.93
N THR A 178 -3.94 7.25 18.99
CA THR A 178 -4.54 8.13 20.00
C THR A 178 -3.57 8.44 21.13
N GLU A 179 -2.70 7.49 21.47
CA GLU A 179 -1.75 7.59 22.56
C GLU A 179 -0.56 6.65 22.31
N ILE A 180 0.60 6.97 22.88
CA ILE A 180 1.78 6.11 22.87
C ILE A 180 2.22 5.93 24.31
N ILE A 181 2.06 4.72 24.83
CA ILE A 181 2.46 4.31 26.17
C ILE A 181 3.69 3.42 26.02
N TRP A 182 4.82 3.85 26.60
CA TRP A 182 6.01 3.01 26.71
C TRP A 182 5.95 2.21 28.02
N PRO A 183 6.19 0.88 27.97
CA PRO A 183 6.36 0.07 29.17
C PRO A 183 7.63 0.42 29.96
#